data_AF-A0A6P5P3B7-F1
#
_entry.id   AF-A0A6P5P3B7-F1
#
_cell.length_a   1.000
_cell.length_b   1.000
_cell.length_c   1.000
_cell.angle_alpha   90.00
_cell.angle_beta   90.00
_cell.angle_gamma   90.00
#
_symmetry.space_group_name_H-M   'P 1'
#
loop_
_entity.id
_entity.type
_entity.pdbx_description
1 polymer ?
#
loop_
_entity_poly.entity_id
_entity_poly.type
_entity_poly.pdbx_seq_one_letter_code
_entity_poly.pdbx_strand_id
1 'polypeptide(L)'
;MILFNKGSSRQVGGFAMSTIGWIICITSMGLPQWRVWYAKEPVISYPSMAFVGVWKTCIYHYDNVSNIRMCYHYSYHDTFIPLDIRVSQHLMLITSLFLLVAKAAAVYALRNVYTGRQEKSVTYNAFGLSAVLNIIGSSFVFLAVLCNYFSIINKEGIAFPPSFHMPFYPHTQQVGIAMILAFLAAILFLCSGVIFISYSFPLNIQVLHKI
;
A
#
# COMPACT_ATOMS: atom_id res chain seq x y z
N MET A 1 -30.71 -0.31 -23.86
CA MET A 1 -30.85 -0.97 -22.56
C MET A 1 -29.61 -1.83 -22.34
N ILE A 2 -28.64 -1.36 -21.55
CA ILE A 2 -27.38 -2.07 -21.33
C ILE A 2 -27.67 -3.21 -20.36
N LEU A 3 -27.84 -4.42 -20.89
CA LEU A 3 -27.99 -5.63 -20.09
C LEU A 3 -26.66 -5.90 -19.39
N PHE A 4 -26.55 -5.55 -18.09
CA PHE A 4 -25.41 -5.95 -17.27
C PHE A 4 -25.44 -7.47 -17.13
N ASN A 5 -24.66 -8.17 -17.95
CA ASN A 5 -24.33 -9.56 -17.72
C ASN A 5 -23.67 -9.68 -16.34
N LYS A 6 -24.05 -10.65 -15.50
CA LYS A 6 -23.51 -10.85 -14.13
C LYS A 6 -21.97 -10.85 -14.10
N GLY A 7 -21.32 -11.32 -15.16
CA GLY A 7 -19.86 -11.26 -15.33
C GLY A 7 -19.29 -9.83 -15.40
N SER A 8 -19.93 -8.94 -16.17
CA SER A 8 -19.50 -7.53 -16.33
C SER A 8 -19.60 -6.75 -15.02
N SER A 9 -20.66 -6.96 -14.24
CA SER A 9 -20.83 -6.29 -12.93
C SER A 9 -19.73 -6.65 -11.93
N ARG A 10 -19.25 -7.90 -11.92
CA ARG A 10 -18.15 -8.32 -11.03
C ARG A 10 -16.83 -7.68 -11.42
N GLN A 11 -16.53 -7.59 -12.73
CA GLN A 11 -15.29 -6.98 -13.21
C GLN A 11 -15.21 -5.47 -12.91
N VAL A 12 -16.33 -4.77 -13.00
CA VAL A 12 -16.41 -3.37 -12.55
C VAL A 12 -16.14 -3.26 -11.04
N GLY A 13 -16.69 -4.18 -10.24
CA GLY A 13 -16.41 -4.27 -8.81
C GLY A 13 -14.91 -4.47 -8.51
N GLY A 14 -14.25 -5.38 -9.22
CA GLY A 14 -12.79 -5.57 -9.12
C GLY A 14 -12.02 -4.29 -9.46
N PHE A 15 -12.36 -3.64 -10.56
CA PHE A 15 -11.73 -2.37 -10.95
C PHE A 15 -11.93 -1.25 -9.91
N ALA A 16 -13.12 -1.15 -9.32
CA ALA A 16 -13.40 -0.21 -8.25
C ALA A 16 -12.56 -0.52 -7.00
N MET A 17 -12.47 -1.78 -6.58
CA MET A 17 -11.63 -2.21 -5.45
C MET A 17 -10.16 -1.88 -5.68
N SER A 18 -9.59 -2.23 -6.84
CA SER A 18 -8.21 -1.87 -7.21
C SER A 18 -8.01 -0.36 -7.18
N THR A 19 -9.01 0.42 -7.60
CA THR A 19 -8.91 1.88 -7.63
C THR A 19 -8.92 2.51 -6.25
N ILE A 20 -9.83 2.08 -5.39
CA ILE A 20 -9.89 2.53 -4.00
C ILE A 20 -8.61 2.11 -3.26
N GLY A 21 -8.17 0.86 -3.42
CA GLY A 21 -6.93 0.37 -2.84
C GLY A 21 -5.72 1.20 -3.25
N TRP A 22 -5.64 1.61 -4.52
CA TRP A 22 -4.53 2.42 -5.03
C TRP A 22 -4.47 3.82 -4.40
N ILE A 23 -5.63 4.47 -4.25
CA ILE A 23 -5.74 5.77 -3.57
C ILE A 23 -5.31 5.64 -2.12
N ILE A 24 -5.80 4.60 -1.42
CA ILE A 24 -5.44 4.33 -0.02
C ILE A 24 -3.93 4.04 0.10
N CYS A 25 -3.35 3.27 -0.83
CA CYS A 25 -1.93 2.93 -0.84
C CYS A 25 -1.05 4.18 -1.02
N ILE A 26 -1.36 5.05 -1.98
CA ILE A 26 -0.65 6.32 -2.20
C ILE A 26 -0.79 7.23 -0.98
N THR A 27 -2.00 7.31 -0.40
CA THR A 27 -2.25 8.11 0.79
C THR A 27 -1.42 7.61 1.97
N SER A 28 -1.44 6.29 2.22
CA SER A 28 -0.60 5.65 3.24
C SER A 28 0.88 5.94 3.03
N MET A 29 1.38 5.80 1.80
CA MET A 29 2.76 6.09 1.43
C MET A 29 3.16 7.53 1.82
N GLY A 30 2.31 8.52 1.54
CA GLY A 30 2.59 9.92 1.83
C GLY A 30 2.45 10.34 3.31
N LEU A 31 1.81 9.51 4.15
CA LEU A 31 1.61 9.82 5.56
C LEU A 31 2.83 9.45 6.43
N PRO A 32 3.19 10.30 7.42
CA PRO A 32 4.32 10.01 8.32
C PRO A 32 3.98 8.97 9.39
N GLN A 33 2.75 8.48 9.48
CA GLN A 33 2.26 7.68 10.60
C GLN A 33 2.30 6.19 10.29
N TRP A 34 3.44 5.65 9.85
CA TRP A 34 3.62 4.20 9.70
C TRP A 34 3.94 3.55 11.04
N ARG A 35 4.80 4.21 11.82
CA ARG A 35 5.06 3.87 13.22
C ARG A 35 5.15 5.13 14.05
N VAL A 36 4.55 5.07 15.23
CA VAL A 36 4.58 6.15 16.23
C VAL A 36 5.63 5.80 17.26
N TRP A 37 6.54 6.74 17.48
CA TRP A 37 7.69 6.63 18.36
C TRP A 37 7.50 7.56 19.55
N TYR A 38 7.56 7.02 20.77
CA TYR A 38 7.47 7.83 21.98
C TYR A 38 8.82 7.86 22.67
N ALA A 39 9.28 9.06 22.99
CA ALA A 39 10.41 9.25 23.89
C ALA A 39 9.96 9.04 25.34
N LYS A 40 10.90 8.69 26.22
CA LYS A 40 10.64 8.62 27.67
C LYS A 40 10.21 10.02 28.16
N GLU A 41 9.36 10.06 29.19
CA GLU A 41 8.78 11.29 29.78
C GLU A 41 9.78 12.46 29.79
N PRO A 42 9.38 13.64 29.27
CA PRO A 42 10.31 14.73 29.09
C PRO A 42 10.73 15.27 30.45
N VAL A 43 11.95 14.96 30.84
CA VAL A 43 12.69 15.73 31.84
C VAL A 43 13.12 17.02 31.14
N ILE A 44 12.13 17.90 30.89
CA ILE A 44 12.30 19.30 30.50
C ILE A 44 13.06 19.47 29.15
N SER A 45 12.30 19.63 28.05
CA SER A 45 12.76 20.04 26.68
C SER A 45 13.02 18.97 25.60
N TYR A 46 12.71 17.69 25.81
CA TYR A 46 12.85 16.66 24.76
C TYR A 46 11.57 16.46 23.93
N PRO A 47 11.67 16.13 22.62
CA PRO A 47 10.52 15.82 21.79
C PRO A 47 9.76 14.62 22.35
N SER A 48 8.44 14.77 22.51
CA SER A 48 7.61 13.76 23.18
C SER A 48 7.25 12.60 22.24
N MET A 49 7.15 12.88 20.93
CA MET A 49 6.80 11.86 19.94
C MET A 49 7.37 12.15 18.54
N ALA A 50 7.66 11.09 17.80
CA ALA A 50 7.99 11.14 16.38
C ALA A 50 7.07 10.21 15.59
N PHE A 51 6.59 10.69 14.44
CA PHE A 51 5.88 9.89 13.45
C PHE A 51 6.86 9.58 12.34
N VAL A 52 7.19 8.30 12.20
CA VAL A 52 8.13 7.83 11.18
C VAL A 52 7.32 7.19 10.06
N GLY A 53 7.38 7.80 8.88
CA GLY A 53 6.74 7.30 7.66
C GLY A 53 7.75 6.77 6.67
N VAL A 54 7.26 6.40 5.49
CA VAL A 54 8.07 5.87 4.39
C VAL A 54 8.91 6.96 3.71
N TRP A 55 8.38 8.17 3.55
CA TRP A 55 9.07 9.26 2.81
C TRP A 55 9.49 10.44 3.69
N LYS A 56 8.99 10.50 4.91
CA LYS A 56 9.26 11.60 5.83
C LYS A 56 9.06 11.16 7.27
N THR A 57 9.76 11.83 8.15
CA THR A 57 9.53 11.78 9.59
C THR A 57 9.00 13.12 10.07
N CYS A 58 8.13 13.12 11.06
CA CYS A 58 7.64 14.33 11.71
C CYS A 58 7.82 14.22 13.22
N ILE A 59 8.49 15.20 13.80
CA ILE A 59 8.77 15.28 15.23
C ILE A 59 7.87 16.34 15.85
N TYR A 60 7.32 16.03 17.02
CA TYR A 60 6.50 16.94 17.80
C TYR A 60 7.24 17.28 19.08
N HIS A 61 7.51 18.57 19.23
CA HIS A 61 8.02 19.15 20.47
C HIS A 61 6.82 19.65 21.29
N TYR A 62 6.72 19.14 22.52
CA TYR A 62 5.80 19.69 23.50
C TYR A 62 6.51 20.85 24.18
N ASP A 63 6.28 22.06 23.68
CA ASP A 63 6.70 23.28 24.38
C ASP A 63 5.46 23.93 24.98
N ASN A 64 5.58 24.45 26.21
CA ASN A 64 4.45 24.99 26.99
C ASN A 64 3.74 26.18 26.31
N VAL A 65 4.33 26.72 25.23
CA VAL A 65 3.84 27.91 24.51
C VAL A 65 3.32 27.55 23.10
N SER A 66 3.84 26.51 22.45
CA SER A 66 3.36 26.08 21.12
C SER A 66 3.81 24.66 20.75
N ASN A 67 2.93 23.90 20.09
CA ASN A 67 3.27 22.60 19.51
C ASN A 67 4.07 22.80 18.21
N ILE A 68 5.40 22.83 18.30
CA ILE A 68 6.25 22.93 17.10
C ILE A 68 6.30 21.55 16.44
N ARG A 69 5.76 21.48 15.22
CA ARG A 69 5.82 20.30 14.35
C ARG A 69 6.91 20.51 13.31
N MET A 70 7.99 19.74 13.40
CA MET A 70 9.03 19.70 12.37
C MET A 70 8.88 18.44 11.54
N CYS A 71 8.61 18.58 10.24
CA CYS A 71 8.58 17.45 9.30
C CYS A 71 9.80 17.51 8.38
N TYR A 72 10.55 16.42 8.33
CA TYR A 72 11.71 16.26 7.49
C TYR A 72 11.45 15.19 6.43
N HIS A 73 11.58 15.58 5.17
CA HIS A 73 11.50 14.69 4.02
C HIS A 73 12.85 13.99 3.82
N TYR A 74 12.80 12.68 3.65
CA TYR A 74 13.99 11.90 3.42
C TYR A 74 14.63 12.25 2.07
N SER A 75 15.93 12.47 2.11
CA SER A 75 16.82 12.58 0.97
C SER A 75 17.59 11.28 0.78
N TYR A 76 18.07 11.04 -0.43
CA TYR A 76 18.86 9.85 -0.76
C TYR A 76 20.17 9.76 0.05
N HIS A 77 20.71 10.91 0.46
CA HIS A 77 21.95 11.01 1.24
C HIS A 77 21.77 10.76 2.73
N ASP A 78 20.54 10.60 3.22
CA ASP A 78 20.28 10.38 4.63
C ASP A 78 20.69 8.97 5.06
N THR A 79 21.76 8.89 5.83
CA THR A 79 22.33 7.63 6.32
C THR A 79 21.53 7.03 7.48
N PHE A 80 20.75 7.85 8.18
CA PHE A 80 19.97 7.43 9.35
C PHE A 80 18.70 6.63 9.01
N ILE A 81 18.33 6.54 7.73
CA ILE A 81 17.12 5.82 7.30
C ILE A 81 17.35 4.30 7.49
N PRO A 82 16.54 3.66 8.34
CA PRO A 82 16.59 2.21 8.55
C PRO A 82 16.36 1.40 7.25
N LEU A 83 16.89 0.19 7.20
CA LEU A 83 16.82 -0.66 6.02
C LEU A 83 15.38 -1.11 5.71
N ASP A 84 14.57 -1.38 6.73
CA ASP A 84 13.14 -1.71 6.60
C ASP A 84 12.35 -0.59 5.88
N ILE A 85 12.65 0.67 6.20
CA ILE A 85 12.03 1.83 5.54
C ILE A 85 12.50 1.93 4.08
N ARG A 86 13.79 1.74 3.80
CA ARG A 86 14.31 1.76 2.41
C ARG A 86 13.71 0.64 1.55
N VAL A 87 13.62 -0.57 2.09
CA VAL A 87 12.94 -1.68 1.42
C VAL A 87 11.47 -1.32 1.16
N SER A 88 10.78 -0.75 2.14
CA SER A 88 9.39 -0.32 1.99
C SER A 88 9.23 0.77 0.91
N GLN A 89 10.13 1.75 0.82
CA GLN A 89 10.13 2.77 -0.24
C GLN A 89 10.17 2.14 -1.63
N HIS A 90 11.11 1.23 -1.86
CA HIS A 90 11.26 0.57 -3.16
C HIS A 90 10.07 -0.33 -3.48
N LEU A 91 9.61 -1.15 -2.52
CA LEU A 91 8.44 -2.02 -2.70
C LEU A 91 7.19 -1.20 -3.05
N MET A 92 6.92 -0.12 -2.32
CA MET A 92 5.74 0.72 -2.57
C MET A 92 5.81 1.47 -3.92
N LEU A 93 7.00 1.92 -4.35
CA LEU A 93 7.18 2.52 -5.67
C LEU A 93 6.94 1.50 -6.79
N ILE A 94 7.57 0.32 -6.71
CA ILE A 94 7.40 -0.74 -7.70
C ILE A 94 5.93 -1.16 -7.78
N THR A 95 5.27 -1.34 -6.63
CA THR A 95 3.84 -1.60 -6.56
C THR A 95 3.03 -0.52 -7.26
N SER A 96 3.33 0.76 -7.03
CA SER A 96 2.59 1.86 -7.65
C SER A 96 2.65 1.82 -9.17
N LEU A 97 3.81 1.46 -9.74
CA LEU A 97 3.99 1.26 -11.17
C LEU A 97 3.22 0.03 -11.69
N PHE A 98 3.33 -1.10 -11.00
CA PHE A 98 2.61 -2.33 -11.38
C PHE A 98 1.09 -2.14 -11.35
N LEU A 99 0.56 -1.46 -10.34
CA LEU A 99 -0.86 -1.18 -10.23
C LEU A 99 -1.36 -0.20 -11.29
N LEU A 100 -0.53 0.74 -11.74
CA LEU A 100 -0.85 1.62 -12.86
C LEU A 100 -1.02 0.79 -14.16
N VAL A 101 -0.06 -0.10 -14.44
CA VAL A 101 -0.14 -1.00 -15.60
C VAL A 101 -1.35 -1.95 -15.48
N ALA A 102 -1.60 -2.49 -14.29
CA ALA A 102 -2.75 -3.36 -14.02
C ALA A 102 -4.08 -2.64 -14.33
N LYS A 103 -4.22 -1.39 -13.89
CA LYS A 103 -5.39 -0.56 -14.18
C LYS A 103 -5.54 -0.28 -15.68
N ALA A 104 -4.47 0.05 -16.39
CA ALA A 104 -4.52 0.26 -17.84
C ALA A 104 -5.00 -1.01 -18.56
N ALA A 105 -4.48 -2.18 -18.17
CA ALA A 105 -4.92 -3.47 -18.69
C ALA A 105 -6.40 -3.75 -18.36
N ALA A 106 -6.85 -3.47 -17.13
CA ALA A 106 -8.25 -3.63 -16.74
C ALA A 106 -9.20 -2.68 -17.51
N VAL A 107 -8.82 -1.43 -17.71
CA VAL A 107 -9.61 -0.46 -18.51
C VAL A 107 -9.71 -0.92 -19.95
N TYR A 108 -8.62 -1.38 -20.55
CA TYR A 108 -8.61 -1.93 -21.90
C TYR A 108 -9.54 -3.16 -22.00
N ALA A 109 -9.43 -4.08 -21.05
CA ALA A 109 -10.27 -5.29 -21.03
C ALA A 109 -11.75 -4.96 -20.84
N LEU A 110 -12.10 -4.09 -19.89
CA LEU A 110 -13.46 -3.62 -19.67
C LEU A 110 -14.03 -2.93 -20.91
N ARG A 111 -13.24 -2.05 -21.55
CA ARG A 111 -13.67 -1.39 -22.80
C ARG A 111 -14.05 -2.40 -23.86
N ASN A 112 -13.23 -3.43 -24.10
CA ASN A 112 -13.53 -4.46 -25.10
C ASN A 112 -14.79 -5.26 -24.76
N VAL A 113 -15.05 -5.53 -23.48
CA VAL A 113 -16.29 -6.17 -23.02
C VAL A 113 -17.50 -5.27 -23.29
N TYR A 114 -17.40 -3.98 -23.00
CA TYR A 114 -18.51 -3.03 -23.18
C TYR A 114 -18.79 -2.70 -24.64
N THR A 115 -17.77 -2.58 -25.48
CA THR A 115 -17.93 -2.28 -26.92
C THR A 115 -18.25 -3.52 -27.75
N GLY A 116 -18.40 -4.71 -27.13
CA GLY A 116 -18.69 -5.97 -27.83
C GLY A 116 -17.57 -6.44 -28.78
N ARG A 117 -16.36 -5.86 -28.69
CA ARG A 117 -15.23 -6.12 -29.60
C ARG A 117 -14.41 -7.33 -29.12
N GLN A 118 -15.10 -8.39 -28.71
CA GLN A 118 -14.51 -9.54 -28.02
C GLN A 118 -13.69 -10.43 -28.97
N GLU A 119 -12.44 -10.06 -29.22
CA GLU A 119 -11.41 -11.10 -29.31
C GLU A 119 -11.23 -11.68 -27.92
N LYS A 120 -11.86 -12.84 -27.68
CA LYS A 120 -11.92 -13.50 -26.38
C LYS A 120 -10.51 -13.69 -25.80
N SER A 121 -9.54 -14.13 -26.60
CA SER A 121 -8.14 -14.33 -26.19
C SER A 121 -7.48 -13.06 -25.67
N VAL A 122 -7.57 -11.95 -26.42
CA VAL A 122 -6.94 -10.67 -26.06
C VAL A 122 -7.56 -10.07 -24.79
N THR A 123 -8.87 -10.20 -24.64
CA THR A 123 -9.59 -9.69 -23.45
C THR A 123 -9.25 -10.50 -22.21
N TYR A 124 -9.18 -11.84 -22.31
CA TYR A 124 -8.75 -12.70 -21.19
C TYR A 124 -7.30 -12.45 -20.80
N ASN A 125 -6.39 -12.27 -21.76
CA ASN A 125 -5.00 -11.96 -21.49
C ASN A 125 -4.85 -10.63 -20.73
N ALA A 126 -5.65 -9.61 -21.07
CA ALA A 126 -5.62 -8.32 -20.38
C ALA A 126 -6.16 -8.38 -18.93
N PHE A 127 -7.26 -9.10 -18.69
CA PHE A 127 -7.73 -9.35 -17.32
C PHE A 127 -6.75 -10.21 -16.51
N GLY A 128 -6.14 -11.22 -17.14
CA GLY A 128 -5.11 -12.05 -16.51
C GLY A 128 -3.87 -11.24 -16.12
N LEU A 129 -3.37 -10.38 -17.01
CA LEU A 129 -2.26 -9.48 -16.70
C LEU A 129 -2.60 -8.55 -15.53
N SER A 130 -3.78 -7.91 -15.57
CA SER A 130 -4.24 -7.06 -14.48
C SER A 130 -4.33 -7.82 -13.16
N ALA A 131 -4.86 -9.06 -13.19
CA ALA A 131 -4.98 -9.90 -12.01
C ALA A 131 -3.62 -10.20 -11.38
N VAL A 132 -2.67 -10.70 -12.18
CA VAL A 132 -1.32 -11.05 -11.72
C VAL A 132 -0.63 -9.83 -11.12
N LEU A 133 -0.70 -8.67 -11.78
CA LEU A 133 -0.08 -7.44 -11.27
C LEU A 133 -0.73 -6.94 -9.98
N ASN A 134 -2.06 -7.04 -9.82
CA ASN A 134 -2.71 -6.70 -8.55
C ASN A 134 -2.28 -7.64 -7.42
N ILE A 135 -2.13 -8.94 -7.68
CA ILE A 135 -1.68 -9.92 -6.68
C ILE A 135 -0.21 -9.67 -6.29
N ILE A 136 0.67 -9.45 -7.27
CA ILE A 136 2.09 -9.12 -7.00
C ILE A 136 2.18 -7.82 -6.19
N GLY A 137 1.44 -6.78 -6.61
CA GLY A 137 1.39 -5.50 -5.89
C GLY A 137 0.88 -5.66 -4.45
N SER A 138 -0.17 -6.46 -4.24
CA SER A 138 -0.66 -6.82 -2.90
C SER A 138 0.44 -7.44 -2.04
N SER A 139 1.15 -8.43 -2.57
CA SER A 139 2.22 -9.13 -1.84
C SER A 139 3.35 -8.18 -1.44
N PHE A 140 3.74 -7.24 -2.30
CA PHE A 140 4.77 -6.25 -2.00
C PHE A 140 4.33 -5.25 -0.92
N VAL A 141 3.08 -4.77 -0.96
CA VAL A 141 2.55 -3.89 0.10
C VAL A 141 2.47 -4.64 1.42
N PHE A 142 1.99 -5.89 1.39
CA PHE A 142 1.92 -6.72 2.58
C PHE A 142 3.31 -6.99 3.17
N LEU A 143 4.31 -7.25 2.33
CA LEU A 143 5.70 -7.41 2.76
C LEU A 143 6.25 -6.13 3.42
N ALA A 144 6.00 -4.94 2.84
CA ALA A 144 6.39 -3.67 3.44
C ALA A 144 5.74 -3.46 4.82
N VAL A 145 4.44 -3.79 4.95
CA VAL A 145 3.72 -3.76 6.23
C VAL A 145 4.35 -4.72 7.24
N LEU A 146 4.67 -5.95 6.83
CA LEU A 146 5.30 -6.95 7.71
C LEU A 146 6.68 -6.51 8.19
N CYS A 147 7.54 -6.02 7.28
CA CYS A 147 8.86 -5.51 7.64
C CYS A 147 8.75 -4.41 8.70
N ASN A 148 7.89 -3.42 8.46
CA ASN A 148 7.68 -2.33 9.42
C ASN A 148 7.08 -2.82 10.75
N TYR A 149 6.18 -3.79 10.71
CA TYR A 149 5.58 -4.39 11.91
C TYR A 149 6.61 -5.13 12.76
N PHE A 150 7.51 -5.90 12.14
CA PHE A 150 8.62 -6.55 12.85
C PHE A 150 9.56 -5.55 13.50
N SER A 151 9.90 -4.45 12.81
CA SER A 151 10.71 -3.38 13.40
C SER A 151 10.05 -2.73 14.63
N ILE A 152 8.72 -2.61 14.63
CA ILE A 152 7.96 -2.09 15.79
C ILE A 152 8.01 -3.08 16.97
N ILE A 153 7.74 -4.36 16.74
CA ILE A 153 7.75 -5.37 17.82
C ILE A 153 9.13 -5.48 18.45
N ASN A 154 10.18 -5.43 17.61
CA ASN A 154 11.56 -5.53 18.06
C ASN A 154 12.12 -4.22 18.64
N LYS A 155 11.33 -3.13 18.63
CA LYS A 155 11.74 -1.78 19.08
C LYS A 155 13.05 -1.33 18.42
N GLU A 156 13.18 -1.56 17.12
CA GLU A 156 14.40 -1.26 16.38
C GLU A 156 14.72 0.24 16.44
N GLY A 157 16.00 0.54 16.72
CA GLY A 157 16.52 1.89 16.87
C GLY A 157 16.57 2.68 15.56
N ILE A 158 16.52 4.01 15.66
CA ILE A 158 16.81 4.92 14.54
C ILE A 158 17.86 5.93 15.00
N ALA A 159 18.97 6.02 14.28
CA ALA A 159 20.04 6.98 14.55
C ALA A 159 19.67 8.39 14.06
N PHE A 160 18.61 8.98 14.62
CA PHE A 160 18.18 10.31 14.25
C PHE A 160 19.34 11.32 14.35
N PRO A 161 19.44 12.28 13.42
CA PRO A 161 20.42 13.34 13.49
C PRO A 161 20.34 14.09 14.84
N PRO A 162 21.47 14.59 15.38
CA PRO A 162 21.46 15.33 16.64
C PRO A 162 20.49 16.52 16.66
N SER A 163 20.25 17.17 15.51
CA SER A 163 19.29 18.27 15.36
C SER A 163 17.85 17.90 15.71
N PHE A 164 17.49 16.61 15.68
CA PHE A 164 16.15 16.12 15.96
C PHE A 164 15.90 15.89 17.46
N HIS A 165 16.96 15.90 18.28
CA HIS A 165 16.89 15.69 19.73
C HIS A 165 16.14 14.41 20.14
N MET A 166 16.18 13.37 19.30
CA MET A 166 15.49 12.09 19.53
C MET A 166 16.48 11.01 20.01
N PRO A 167 16.08 10.17 20.99
CA PRO A 167 16.92 9.06 21.43
C PRO A 167 17.01 7.98 20.35
N PHE A 168 18.09 7.20 20.39
CA PHE A 168 18.30 6.10 19.44
C PHE A 168 17.24 5.00 19.55
N TYR A 169 16.80 4.66 20.77
CA TYR A 169 15.76 3.68 21.03
C TYR A 169 14.44 4.33 21.48
N PRO A 170 13.28 3.75 21.11
CA PRO A 170 12.00 4.22 21.60
C PRO A 170 11.78 3.75 23.03
N HIS A 171 11.07 4.56 23.82
CA HIS A 171 10.52 4.06 25.07
C HIS A 171 9.36 3.10 24.78
N THR A 172 8.41 3.57 23.97
CA THR A 172 7.33 2.78 23.40
C THR A 172 7.19 3.07 21.91
N GLN A 173 6.73 2.08 21.16
CA GLN A 173 6.52 2.18 19.73
C GLN A 173 5.18 1.53 19.39
N GLN A 174 4.41 2.20 18.52
CA GLN A 174 3.05 1.79 18.19
C GLN A 174 2.83 1.76 16.68
N VAL A 175 1.89 0.91 16.26
CA VAL A 175 1.35 0.86 14.92
C VAL A 175 0.69 2.20 14.59
N GLY A 176 1.11 2.85 13.51
CA GLY A 176 0.47 4.07 13.04
C GLY A 176 -0.66 3.80 12.03
N ILE A 177 -1.55 4.77 11.87
CA ILE A 177 -2.72 4.68 10.98
C ILE A 177 -2.35 4.43 9.51
N ALA A 178 -1.22 4.95 9.04
CA ALA A 178 -0.79 4.77 7.65
C ALA A 178 -0.49 3.30 7.35
N MET A 179 0.06 2.55 8.31
CA MET A 179 0.31 1.12 8.13
C MET A 179 -1.01 0.33 8.03
N ILE A 180 -2.03 0.71 8.80
CA ILE A 180 -3.37 0.10 8.72
C ILE A 180 -3.98 0.36 7.33
N LEU A 181 -3.84 1.58 6.81
CA LEU A 181 -4.27 1.92 5.45
C LEU A 181 -3.54 1.10 4.38
N ALA A 182 -2.22 0.92 4.50
CA ALA A 182 -1.46 0.07 3.57
C ALA A 182 -1.95 -1.38 3.61
N PHE A 183 -2.20 -1.93 4.79
CA PHE A 183 -2.74 -3.28 4.94
C PHE A 183 -4.13 -3.41 4.30
N LEU A 184 -5.03 -2.45 4.51
CA LEU A 184 -6.33 -2.41 3.86
C LEU A 184 -6.21 -2.34 2.33
N ALA A 185 -5.29 -1.52 1.82
CA ALA A 185 -5.01 -1.44 0.39
C ALA A 185 -4.55 -2.78 -0.19
N ALA A 186 -3.67 -3.50 0.51
CA ALA A 186 -3.22 -4.83 0.10
C ALA A 186 -4.41 -5.81 -0.05
N ILE A 187 -5.31 -5.84 0.93
CA ILE A 187 -6.52 -6.69 0.86
C ILE A 187 -7.37 -6.34 -0.37
N LEU A 188 -7.58 -5.05 -0.64
CA LEU A 188 -8.36 -4.60 -1.79
C LEU A 188 -7.72 -5.01 -3.13
N PHE A 189 -6.38 -4.93 -3.25
CA PHE A 189 -5.67 -5.42 -4.43
C PHE A 189 -5.80 -6.92 -4.59
N LEU A 190 -5.66 -7.69 -3.52
CA LEU A 190 -5.82 -9.14 -3.55
C LEU A 190 -7.23 -9.53 -4.00
N CYS A 191 -8.26 -8.94 -3.39
CA CYS A 191 -9.66 -9.16 -3.78
C CYS A 191 -9.91 -8.80 -5.25
N SER A 192 -9.39 -7.65 -5.71
CA SER A 192 -9.49 -7.27 -7.12
C SER A 192 -8.82 -8.28 -8.04
N GLY A 193 -7.62 -8.76 -7.68
CA GLY A 193 -6.89 -9.75 -8.45
C GLY A 193 -7.69 -11.04 -8.61
N VAL A 194 -8.22 -11.57 -7.50
CA VAL A 194 -9.09 -12.77 -7.50
C VAL A 194 -10.34 -12.58 -8.37
N ILE A 195 -10.97 -11.41 -8.33
CA ILE A 195 -12.13 -11.09 -9.17
C ILE A 195 -11.74 -11.08 -10.67
N PHE A 196 -10.60 -10.52 -11.03
CA PHE A 196 -10.11 -10.51 -12.42
C PHE A 196 -9.72 -11.91 -12.92
N ILE A 197 -9.16 -12.78 -12.06
CA ILE A 197 -8.93 -14.21 -12.37
C ILE A 197 -10.23 -14.92 -12.70
N SER A 198 -11.32 -14.65 -11.95
CA SER A 198 -12.61 -15.31 -12.16
C SER A 198 -13.26 -15.05 -13.52
N TYR A 199 -12.79 -14.03 -14.26
CA TYR A 199 -13.17 -13.82 -15.65
C TYR A 199 -12.24 -14.56 -16.61
N SER A 200 -10.94 -14.62 -16.31
CA SER A 200 -9.93 -15.22 -17.18
C SER A 200 -10.06 -16.74 -17.29
N PHE A 201 -10.55 -17.39 -16.23
CA PHE A 201 -10.96 -18.80 -16.26
C PHE A 201 -12.48 -18.86 -16.31
N PRO A 202 -13.11 -18.97 -17.50
CA PRO A 202 -14.48 -19.47 -17.52
C PRO A 202 -14.43 -20.85 -16.84
N LEU A 203 -15.13 -20.99 -15.72
CA LEU A 203 -15.37 -22.29 -15.08
C LEU A 203 -15.98 -23.19 -16.16
N ASN A 204 -15.14 -24.00 -16.80
CA ASN A 204 -15.53 -25.07 -17.71
C ASN A 204 -16.09 -26.24 -16.88
N ILE A 205 -17.00 -25.93 -15.97
CA ILE A 205 -17.82 -26.87 -15.20
C ILE A 205 -19.26 -26.64 -15.67
N GLN A 206 -19.47 -26.76 -16.98
CA GLN A 206 -20.77 -27.10 -17.51
C GLN A 206 -20.59 -28.26 -18.49
N VAL A 207 -20.82 -29.45 -17.94
CA VAL A 207 -21.29 -30.66 -18.61
C VAL A 207 -20.24 -31.33 -19.50
N LEU A 208 -19.40 -32.19 -18.89
CA LEU A 208 -18.97 -33.41 -19.55
C LEU A 208 -20.26 -34.14 -19.95
N HIS A 209 -20.52 -34.08 -21.24
CA HIS A 209 -21.69 -34.60 -21.90
C HIS A 209 -21.83 -36.09 -21.58
N LYS A 210 -22.99 -36.44 -21.03
CA LYS A 210 -23.74 -37.69 -21.26
C LYS A 210 -23.09 -38.58 -22.34
N ILE A 211 -22.47 -39.67 -21.91
CA ILE A 211 -22.32 -40.92 -22.68
C ILE A 211 -22.86 -42.01 -21.77
#